data_AF-A0A2G2ZML9-F1
#
_entry.id   AF-A0A2G2ZML9-F1
#
_cell.length_a   1.000
_cell.length_b   1.000
_cell.length_c   1.000
_cell.angle_alpha   90.00
_cell.angle_beta   90.00
_cell.angle_gamma   90.00
#
_symmetry.space_group_name_H-M   'P 1'
#
loop_
_entity.id
_entity.type
_entity.pdbx_description
1 polymer ?
#
loop_
_entity_poly.entity_id
_entity_poly.type
_entity_poly.pdbx_seq_one_letter_code
_entity_poly.pdbx_strand_id
1 'polypeptide(L)' 'AKTLCNACGVRFKSGRLLPEYRPACSPTFSRERHSNNHRKVLEMRQKKAGLALPVQRF' A
#
# COMPACT_ATOMS: atom_id res chain seq x y z
N ALA A 1 -6.13 15.15 10.71
CA ALA A 1 -6.12 14.34 9.48
C ALA A 1 -4.76 13.65 9.35
N LYS A 2 -4.70 12.32 9.26
CA LYS A 2 -3.42 11.62 9.05
C LYS A 2 -3.06 11.70 7.56
N THR A 3 -2.28 12.71 7.22
CA THR A 3 -1.67 12.89 5.90
C THR A 3 -0.61 11.80 5.67
N LEU A 4 -0.23 11.60 4.41
CA LEU A 4 0.82 10.67 4.03
C LEU A 4 2.13 10.99 4.76
N CYS A 5 2.92 9.96 5.08
CA CYS A 5 4.31 10.16 5.50
C CYS A 5 5.10 10.88 4.40
N ASN A 6 6.19 11.60 4.72
CA ASN A 6 6.96 12.36 3.70
C ASN A 6 7.39 11.48 2.50
N ALA A 7 7.94 10.29 2.74
CA ALA A 7 8.29 9.35 1.66
C ALA A 7 7.07 8.86 0.87
N CYS A 8 5.96 8.58 1.56
CA CYS A 8 4.69 8.14 0.99
C CYS A 8 4.07 9.26 0.11
N GLY A 9 4.19 10.51 0.55
CA GLY A 9 3.72 11.70 -0.16
C GLY A 9 4.49 11.95 -1.45
N VAL A 10 5.82 11.78 -1.43
CA VAL A 10 6.65 11.85 -2.65
C VAL A 10 6.27 10.74 -3.63
N ARG A 11 6.03 9.51 -3.15
CA ARG A 11 5.56 8.39 -3.99
C ARG A 11 4.18 8.63 -4.57
N PHE A 12 3.26 9.24 -3.81
CA PHE A 12 1.93 9.60 -4.30
C PHE A 12 2.00 10.63 -5.43
N LYS A 13 2.76 11.72 -5.22
CA LYS A 13 2.94 12.77 -6.24
C LYS A 13 3.61 12.23 -7.52
N SER A 14 4.47 11.23 -7.39
CA SER A 14 5.14 10.59 -8.53
C SER A 14 4.33 9.44 -9.17
N GLY A 15 3.12 9.14 -8.69
CA GLY A 15 2.29 8.07 -9.23
C GLY A 15 2.81 6.65 -8.95
N ARG A 16 3.80 6.49 -8.05
CA ARG A 16 4.42 5.19 -7.69
C ARG A 16 3.82 4.57 -6.44
N LEU A 17 2.75 5.15 -5.90
CA LEU A 17 2.09 4.60 -4.72
C LEU A 17 1.19 3.43 -5.12
N LEU A 18 1.16 2.40 -4.27
CA LEU A 18 0.37 1.21 -4.51
C LEU A 18 -1.14 1.51 -4.47
N PRO A 19 -1.96 0.87 -5.32
CA PRO A 19 -3.41 1.09 -5.37
C PRO A 19 -4.13 0.67 -4.07
N GLU A 20 -3.56 -0.27 -3.31
CA GLU A 20 -4.06 -0.66 -1.99
C GLU A 20 -3.72 0.39 -0.91
N TYR A 21 -2.84 1.33 -1.20
CA TYR A 21 -2.61 2.47 -0.32
C TYR A 21 -3.68 3.52 -0.56
N ARG A 22 -4.48 3.79 0.47
CA ARG A 22 -5.49 4.85 0.42
C ARG A 22 -5.57 5.59 1.74
N PRO A 23 -5.57 6.94 1.74
CA PRO A 23 -5.75 7.71 2.96
C PRO A 23 -7.08 7.39 3.64
N ALA A 24 -7.10 7.29 4.97
CA ALA A 24 -8.30 6.97 5.75
C ALA A 24 -9.42 8.03 5.63
N CYS A 25 -9.07 9.26 5.25
CA CYS A 25 -10.02 10.35 5.02
C CYS A 25 -10.58 10.37 3.59
N SER A 26 -10.17 9.44 2.72
CA SER A 26 -10.64 9.44 1.33
C SER A 26 -12.04 8.82 1.22
N PRO A 27 -12.97 9.39 0.42
CA PRO A 27 -14.36 8.93 0.37
C PRO A 27 -14.54 7.50 -0.14
N THR A 28 -13.56 6.95 -0.87
CA THR A 28 -13.59 5.53 -1.30
C THR A 28 -12.59 4.65 -0.53
N PHE A 29 -12.16 5.09 0.66
CA PHE A 29 -11.40 4.27 1.59
C PHE A 29 -12.27 3.09 2.09
N SER A 30 -11.70 1.89 2.08
CA SER A 30 -12.36 0.68 2.56
C SER A 30 -11.32 -0.13 3.32
N ARG A 31 -11.59 -0.46 4.59
CA ARG A 31 -10.59 -1.11 5.48
C ARG A 31 -10.17 -2.50 5.02
N GLU A 32 -11.01 -3.16 4.23
CA GLU A 32 -10.76 -4.49 3.67
C GLU A 32 -9.85 -4.44 2.44
N ARG A 33 -9.98 -3.37 1.64
CA ARG A 33 -9.26 -3.19 0.37
C ARG A 33 -8.05 -2.27 0.50
N HIS A 34 -8.07 -1.37 1.48
CA HIS A 34 -7.14 -0.27 1.57
C HIS A 34 -6.55 -0.10 2.97
N SER A 35 -5.31 0.37 3.02
CA SER A 35 -4.67 0.81 4.25
C SER A 35 -4.01 2.17 4.09
N ASN A 36 -3.98 2.95 5.16
CA ASN A 36 -3.29 4.23 5.26
C ASN A 36 -1.84 4.09 5.76
N ASN A 37 -1.36 2.85 5.99
CA ASN A 37 0.01 2.59 6.42
C ASN A 37 0.75 1.82 5.31
N HIS A 38 1.92 2.33 4.93
CA HIS A 38 2.69 1.77 3.82
C HIS A 38 3.14 0.33 4.09
N ARG A 39 3.63 0.04 5.30
CA ARG A 39 4.07 -1.29 5.70
C ARG A 39 2.89 -2.27 5.64
N LYS A 40 1.71 -1.86 6.12
CA LYS A 40 0.50 -2.68 6.07
C LYS A 40 0.04 -2.97 4.64
N VAL A 41 0.18 -2.02 3.72
CA VAL A 41 -0.09 -2.24 2.29
C VAL A 41 0.87 -3.28 1.68
N LEU A 42 2.17 -3.17 1.99
CA LEU A 42 3.16 -4.17 1.54
C LEU A 42 2.85 -5.56 2.09
N GLU A 43 2.46 -5.66 3.36
CA GLU A 43 2.05 -6.91 4.00
C GLU A 43 0.76 -7.47 3.39
N MET A 44 -0.25 -6.63 3.11
CA MET A 44 -1.48 -7.04 2.42
C MET A 44 -1.18 -7.62 1.03
N ARG A 45 -0.21 -7.04 0.32
CA ARG A 45 0.22 -7.54 -0.98
C ARG A 45 1.01 -8.84 -0.87
N GLN A 46 1.88 -8.99 0.12
CA GLN A 46 2.59 -10.25 0.39
C GLN A 46 1.61 -11.38 0.77
N LYS A 47 0.61 -11.08 1.60
CA LYS A 47 -0.44 -12.05 1.97
C LYS A 47 -1.33 -12.43 0.78
N LYS A 48 -1.70 -11.46 -0.08
CA LYS A 48 -2.41 -11.76 -1.33
C LYS A 48 -1.55 -12.50 -2.35
N ALA A 49 -0.25 -12.23 -2.35
CA ALA A 49 0.74 -12.91 -3.18
C ALA A 49 1.21 -14.24 -2.56
N GLY A 50 0.45 -14.87 -1.65
CA GLY A 50 0.70 -16.24 -1.18
C GLY A 50 0.58 -17.33 -2.26
N LEU A 51 0.50 -16.95 -3.54
CA LEU A 51 0.72 -17.79 -4.72
C LEU A 51 1.94 -17.34 -5.55
N ALA A 52 2.80 -16.47 -5.00
CA ALA A 52 4.08 -16.14 -5.59
C ALA A 52 5.06 -17.28 -5.26
N LEU A 53 5.24 -18.13 -6.26
CA LEU A 53 6.36 -19.04 -6.45
C LEU A 53 7.65 -18.54 -5.78
N PRO A 54 8.48 -19.43 -5.23
CA PRO A 54 9.78 -19.04 -4.71
C PRO A 54 10.58 -18.42 -5.86
N VAL A 55 10.77 -17.09 -5.83
CA VAL A 55 11.81 -16.46 -6.64
C VAL A 55 13.12 -16.95 -6.04
N GLN A 56 13.65 -18.03 -6.63
CA GLN A 56 15.02 -18.48 -6.41
C GLN A 56 15.93 -17.31 -6.75
N ARG A 57 16.57 -16.76 -5.72
CA ARG A 57 17.77 -15.96 -5.88
C ARG A 57 18.91 -16.97 -6.07
N PHE A 58 19.51 -16.96 -7.25
CA PHE A 58 20.87 -17.45 -7.46
C PHE A 58 21.86 -16.52 -6.74
#